data_AF-A0A537Z9N1-F1
#
_entry.id   AF-A0A537Z9N1-F1
#
_cell.length_a   1.000
_cell.length_b   1.000
_cell.length_c   1.000
_cell.angle_alpha   90.00
_cell.angle_beta   90.00
_cell.angle_gamma   90.00
#
_symmetry.space_group_name_H-M   'P 1'
#
loop_
_entity.id
_entity.type
_entity.pdbx_description
1 polymer ?
#
loop_
_entity_poly.entity_id
_entity_poly.type
_entity_poly.pdbx_seq_one_letter_code
_entity_poly.pdbx_strand_id
1 'polypeptide(L)' 'MKWVTRRRPKTDRIACPWLIRRFVDPDAEILYVPAEDVLAVAAREGAHSFDAPGAEFGHRDGRCTFEVLVDEYGL' A
#
# COMPACT_ATOMS: atom_id res chain seq x y z
N MET A 1 -0.35 9.21 8.33
CA MET A 1 -1.23 9.04 7.14
C MET A 1 -1.83 7.65 7.13
N LYS A 2 -3.02 7.46 6.54
CA LYS A 2 -3.64 6.14 6.43
C LYS A 2 -3.26 5.47 5.11
N TRP A 3 -3.03 4.17 5.16
CA TRP A 3 -2.77 3.33 4.00
C TRP A 3 -3.68 2.12 4.04
N VAL A 4 -4.13 1.63 2.89
CA VAL A 4 -5.05 0.50 2.81
C VAL A 4 -4.59 -0.54 1.81
N THR A 5 -4.65 -1.80 2.22
CA THR A 5 -4.38 -2.96 1.37
C THR A 5 -5.31 -4.12 1.70
N ARG A 6 -5.15 -5.21 0.96
CA ARG A 6 -5.98 -6.41 1.10
C ARG A 6 -5.59 -7.20 2.34
N ARG A 7 -6.60 -7.67 3.08
CA ARG A 7 -6.48 -8.62 4.19
C ARG A 7 -5.90 -9.95 3.71
N ARG A 8 -5.35 -10.73 4.66
CA ARG A 8 -4.56 -11.96 4.42
C ARG A 8 -3.22 -11.65 3.75
N PRO A 9 -2.35 -10.89 4.43
CA PRO A 9 -1.05 -10.52 3.88
C PRO A 9 -0.20 -11.77 3.58
N LYS A 10 0.35 -11.83 2.36
CA LYS A 10 1.49 -12.69 2.01
C LYS A 10 2.79 -11.89 2.25
N THR A 11 3.96 -12.47 2.03
CA THR A 11 5.28 -11.84 2.30
C THR A 11 5.36 -10.40 1.79
N ASP A 12 4.90 -10.15 0.57
CA ASP A 12 4.95 -8.86 -0.12
C ASP A 12 4.11 -7.77 0.59
N ARG A 13 3.06 -8.21 1.30
CA ARG A 13 2.14 -7.37 2.09
C ARG A 13 2.62 -7.11 3.52
N ILE A 14 3.82 -7.56 3.86
CA ILE A 14 4.54 -7.20 5.10
C ILE A 14 5.67 -6.23 4.78
N ALA A 15 6.34 -6.40 3.63
CA ALA A 15 7.44 -5.54 3.19
C ALA A 15 7.00 -4.09 2.93
N CYS A 16 5.88 -3.87 2.22
CA CYS A 16 5.40 -2.51 1.94
C CYS A 16 5.02 -1.74 3.22
N PRO A 17 4.23 -2.29 4.16
CA PRO A 17 3.98 -1.65 5.47
C PRO A 17 5.25 -1.30 6.25
N TRP A 18 6.27 -2.18 6.20
CA TRP A 18 7.56 -1.90 6.84
C TRP A 18 8.29 -0.74 6.18
N LEU A 19 8.38 -0.72 4.84
CA LEU A 19 9.02 0.35 4.07
C LEU A 19 8.35 1.69 4.35
N ILE A 20 7.01 1.72 4.27
CA ILE A 20 6.21 2.91 4.55
C ILE A 20 6.53 3.44 5.96
N ARG A 21 6.44 2.59 6.99
CA ARG A 21 6.73 3.01 8.37
C ARG A 21 8.18 3.38 8.62
N ARG A 22 9.11 2.83 7.86
CA ARG A 22 10.53 3.06 8.09
C ARG A 22 11.05 4.33 7.41
N PHE A 23 10.55 4.64 6.22
CA PHE A 23 11.13 5.65 5.35
C PHE A 23 10.16 6.72 4.86
N VAL A 24 8.85 6.45 4.86
CA VAL A 24 7.83 7.38 4.34
C VAL A 24 7.12 8.11 5.48
N ASP A 25 6.54 7.36 6.41
CA ASP A 25 5.74 7.90 7.52
C ASP A 25 5.76 6.93 8.72
N PRO A 26 6.51 7.25 9.80
CA PRO A 26 6.63 6.39 10.98
C PRO A 26 5.32 6.15 11.72
N ASP A 27 4.35 7.07 11.59
CA ASP A 27 3.04 7.00 12.24
C ASP A 27 1.96 6.44 11.28
N ALA A 28 2.36 5.78 10.19
CA ALA A 28 1.42 5.23 9.22
C ALA A 28 0.49 4.17 9.82
N GLU A 29 -0.81 4.41 9.69
CA GLU A 29 -1.88 3.45 10.02
C GLU A 29 -2.19 2.59 8.79
N ILE A 30 -2.10 1.27 8.92
CA ILE A 30 -2.30 0.33 7.82
C ILE A 30 -3.62 -0.42 8.02
N LEU A 31 -4.56 -0.16 7.14
CA LEU A 31 -5.88 -0.79 7.09
C LEU A 31 -5.82 -2.05 6.21
N TYR A 32 -6.32 -3.17 6.74
CA TYR A 32 -6.40 -4.43 6.00
C TYR A 32 -7.87 -4.79 5.78
N VAL A 33 -8.32 -4.75 4.53
CA VAL A 33 -9.74 -4.90 4.16
C VAL A 33 -9.96 -5.99 3.11
N PRO A 34 -11.18 -6.50 2.87
CA PRO A 34 -11.46 -7.37 1.73
C PRO A 34 -10.92 -6.80 0.40
N ALA A 35 -10.60 -7.66 -0.56
CA ALA A 35 -9.92 -7.24 -1.77
C ALA A 35 -10.75 -6.25 -2.60
N GLU A 36 -12.04 -6.52 -2.64
CA GLU A 36 -13.10 -5.74 -3.25
C GLU A 36 -13.30 -4.36 -2.59
N ASP A 37 -12.90 -4.20 -1.33
CA ASP A 37 -13.18 -3.00 -0.54
C ASP A 37 -12.04 -1.97 -0.55
N VAL A 38 -10.85 -2.32 -1.04
CA VAL A 38 -9.65 -1.47 -0.91
C VAL A 38 -9.87 -0.06 -1.44
N LEU A 39 -10.41 0.08 -2.66
CA LEU A 39 -10.61 1.39 -3.27
C LEU A 39 -11.74 2.18 -2.61
N ALA A 40 -12.82 1.51 -2.21
CA ALA A 40 -13.93 2.15 -1.50
C ALA A 40 -13.49 2.67 -0.13
N VAL A 41 -12.66 1.90 0.59
CA VAL A 41 -12.09 2.31 1.88
C VAL A 41 -11.04 3.40 1.70
N ALA A 42 -10.20 3.32 0.67
CA ALA A 42 -9.23 4.38 0.34
C ALA A 42 -9.92 5.74 0.18
N ALA A 43 -10.98 5.78 -0.63
CA ALA A 43 -11.76 7.00 -0.86
C ALA A 43 -12.45 7.50 0.43
N ARG A 44 -13.05 6.59 1.21
CA ARG A 44 -13.76 6.97 2.44
C ARG A 44 -12.84 7.49 3.55
N GLU A 45 -11.65 6.89 3.69
CA GLU A 45 -10.71 7.18 4.77
C GLU A 45 -9.66 8.22 4.39
N GLY A 46 -9.63 8.67 3.12
CA GLY A 46 -8.54 9.48 2.58
C GLY A 46 -7.19 8.75 2.67
N ALA A 47 -7.19 7.44 2.42
CA ALA A 47 -6.03 6.57 2.58
C ALA A 47 -5.37 6.24 1.24
N HIS A 48 -4.04 6.09 1.25
CA HIS A 48 -3.29 5.62 0.09
C HIS A 48 -3.49 4.12 -0.11
N SER A 49 -3.90 3.71 -1.32
CA SER A 49 -4.15 2.30 -1.62
C SER A 49 -2.92 1.64 -2.21
N PHE A 50 -2.60 0.40 -1.79
CA PHE A 50 -1.44 -0.32 -2.33
C PHE A 50 -1.67 -1.84 -2.42
N ASP A 51 -0.97 -2.48 -3.36
CA ASP A 51 -0.98 -3.94 -3.61
C ASP A 51 -2.40 -4.55 -3.75
N ALA A 52 -3.27 -3.83 -4.46
CA ALA A 52 -4.59 -4.28 -4.85
C ALA A 52 -4.87 -3.90 -6.31
N PRO A 53 -5.80 -4.60 -7.00
CA PRO A 53 -6.25 -4.19 -8.32
C PRO A 53 -6.77 -2.75 -8.30
N GLY A 54 -6.23 -1.90 -9.20
CA GLY A 54 -6.61 -0.49 -9.29
C GLY A 54 -6.09 0.41 -8.16
N ALA A 55 -5.24 -0.11 -7.27
CA ALA A 55 -4.61 0.69 -6.22
C ALA A 55 -3.70 1.78 -6.79
N GLU A 56 -3.56 2.86 -6.04
CA GLU A 56 -2.63 3.97 -6.32
C GLU A 56 -1.21 3.45 -6.49
N PHE A 57 -0.76 2.60 -5.57
CA PHE A 57 0.53 1.91 -5.63
C PHE A 57 0.33 0.44 -6.00
N GLY A 58 0.23 0.19 -7.30
CA GLY A 58 0.13 -1.15 -7.91
C GLY A 58 1.46 -1.65 -8.49
N HIS A 59 1.40 -2.77 -9.22
CA HIS A 59 2.51 -3.17 -10.09
C HIS A 59 2.52 -2.27 -11.33
N ARG A 60 3.70 -1.79 -11.74
CA ARG A 60 3.86 -0.87 -12.88
C ARG A 60 5.17 -1.16 -13.60
N ASP A 61 5.15 -1.24 -14.93
CA ASP A 61 6.35 -1.42 -15.76
C ASP A 61 7.26 -2.59 -15.34
N GLY A 62 6.66 -3.73 -14.98
CA GLY A 62 7.37 -4.93 -14.53
C GLY A 62 7.85 -4.89 -13.07
N ARG A 63 7.64 -3.78 -12.35
CA ARG A 63 7.98 -3.62 -10.94
C ARG A 63 6.83 -4.05 -10.03
N CYS A 64 7.17 -4.63 -8.89
CA CYS A 64 6.22 -4.89 -7.82
C CYS A 64 5.90 -3.61 -7.03
N THR A 65 4.83 -3.65 -6.21
CA THR A 65 4.42 -2.50 -5.39
C THR A 65 5.54 -1.97 -4.48
N PHE A 66 6.42 -2.84 -3.97
CA PHE A 66 7.54 -2.41 -3.13
C PHE A 66 8.53 -1.54 -3.92
N GLU A 67 8.93 -1.99 -5.10
CA GLU A 67 9.83 -1.24 -6.00
C GLU A 67 9.19 0.06 -6.47
N VAL A 68 7.88 0.06 -6.77
CA VAL A 68 7.15 1.28 -7.10
C VAL A 68 7.19 2.30 -5.96
N LEU A 69 7.05 1.86 -4.70
CA LEU A 69 7.16 2.75 -3.55
C LEU A 69 8.60 3.28 -3.37
N VAL A 70 9.62 2.46 -3.62
CA VAL A 70 11.02 2.91 -3.58
C VAL A 70 11.25 4.00 -4.63
N ASP A 71 10.79 3.78 -5.86
CA ASP A 71 10.95 4.74 -6.97
C ASP A 71 10.17 6.05 -6.72
N GLU A 72 8.90 5.98 -6.29
CA GLU A 72 8.05 7.16 -6.04
C GLU A 72 8.57 8.04 -4.89
N TYR A 73 9.19 7.44 -3.87
CA TYR A 73 9.73 8.17 -2.72
C TYR A 73 11.24 8.42 -2.78
N GLY A 74 11.92 8.01 -3.86
CA GLY A 74 13.36 8.24 -4.08
C GLY A 74 14.27 7.59 -3.03
N LEU A 75 13.95 6.34 -2.65
CA LEU A 75 14.65 5.58 -1.60
C LEU A 75 15.79 4.69 -2.12
#